data_AF-A0A1Q7GZT0-F1
#
_entry.id   AF-A0A1Q7GZT0-F1
#
_cell.length_a   1.000
_cell.length_b   1.000
_cell.length_c   1.000
_cell.angle_alpha   90.00
_cell.angle_beta   90.00
_cell.angle_gamma   90.00
#
_symmetry.space_group_name_H-M   'P 1'
#
loop_
_entity.id
_entity.type
_entity.pdbx_description
1 polymer ?
#
loop_
_entity_poly.entity_id
_entity_poly.type
_entity_poly.pdbx_seq_one_letter_code
_entity_poly.pdbx_strand_id
1 'polypeptide(L)'
;MVTATELPVESRVAPASLAKTAAAAAAALVFWFLPLGLSPLVQHALAISLFMVVAWITHAIDHALAGFIGCYLFWALNVADFPLAFAGFADSTPWFLMGAVFFGVMATKSGLARRLAYLVMRAVGPRYARLLFGLILADFLLTFLVPSGIARVVIMAAVALGLMEAFGVGRTSNIARGMFIILTYTATIFDKMIIAGAASIVARGAIERVGGVEVLWSRWFLAYLPCDLITIFVAWRLTLYFYPPEKPALPGGESVLKEAVRALGPWSALEKRAAFLMATAILLWMTDFIHHISAPMIGLGIGLVATLPTIGILDTDDVKRVNYLPIFFVASAVSMGQVLVATKALDVLTDALFAWMAPFVTNVYSSTLVLYWSAFAYHIPLGDETSMLATSVPVLMTFAKAHRLDPLALGMVWTFGAGAKIFVYQSAPMVVGYSYGCFTARDMLKIGACLTVVESLIMIVIVPFYWPLIGI
;
A
#
# COMPACT_ATOMS: atom_id res chain seq x y z
N MET A 1 -26.91 21.76 2.07
CA MET A 1 -26.79 21.66 3.54
C MET A 1 -27.39 20.33 3.95
N VAL A 2 -26.55 19.31 4.13
CA VAL A 2 -26.91 18.04 4.75
C VAL A 2 -26.03 17.95 5.99
N THR A 3 -26.68 17.91 7.14
CA THR A 3 -26.10 17.88 8.48
C THR A 3 -25.15 16.71 8.64
N ALA A 4 -23.99 16.98 9.25
CA ALA A 4 -23.02 15.98 9.64
C ALA A 4 -23.68 14.96 10.57
N THR A 5 -23.85 13.74 10.08
CA THR A 5 -24.12 12.57 10.91
C THR A 5 -22.87 12.31 11.74
N GLU A 6 -22.94 12.61 13.02
CA GLU A 6 -22.01 12.13 14.03
C GLU A 6 -21.92 10.61 13.91
N LEU A 7 -20.72 10.10 13.59
CA LEU A 7 -20.43 8.68 13.71
C LEU A 7 -20.42 8.32 15.20
N PRO A 8 -21.02 7.18 15.60
CA PRO A 8 -21.03 6.80 17.01
C PRO A 8 -19.61 6.51 17.48
N VAL A 9 -19.20 7.18 18.56
CA VAL A 9 -18.01 6.82 19.33
C VAL A 9 -18.32 5.52 20.08
N GLU A 10 -18.07 4.36 19.46
CA GLU A 10 -18.07 3.08 20.16
C GLU A 10 -16.80 2.95 21.03
N SER A 11 -16.82 3.54 22.23
CA SER A 11 -15.71 3.48 23.19
C SER A 11 -15.83 2.33 24.21
N ARG A 12 -16.19 1.12 23.75
CA ARG A 12 -16.04 -0.09 24.58
C ARG A 12 -15.17 -1.08 23.84
N VAL A 13 -13.97 -1.34 24.37
CA VAL A 13 -13.13 -2.46 23.91
C VAL A 13 -13.98 -3.72 23.98
N ALA A 14 -14.35 -4.26 22.82
CA ALA A 14 -15.20 -5.43 22.76
C ALA A 14 -14.55 -6.60 23.54
N PRO A 15 -15.31 -7.42 24.29
CA PRO A 15 -14.73 -8.53 25.08
C PRO A 15 -13.85 -9.49 24.25
N ALA A 16 -14.11 -9.60 22.94
CA ALA A 16 -13.27 -10.34 22.01
C ALA A 16 -11.86 -9.73 21.80
N SER A 17 -11.72 -8.40 21.88
CA SER A 17 -10.43 -7.70 21.76
C SER A 17 -9.54 -7.95 23.00
N LEU A 18 -10.14 -8.01 24.19
CA LEU A 18 -9.41 -8.34 25.43
C LEU A 18 -8.88 -9.78 25.39
N ALA A 19 -9.71 -10.75 24.98
CA ALA A 19 -9.28 -12.15 24.86
C ALA A 19 -8.14 -12.33 23.86
N LYS A 20 -8.22 -11.69 22.69
CA LYS A 20 -7.15 -11.70 21.67
C LYS A 20 -5.87 -11.07 22.19
N THR A 21 -5.96 -9.95 22.90
CA THR A 21 -4.80 -9.26 23.47
C THR A 21 -4.14 -10.12 24.55
N ALA A 22 -4.93 -10.74 25.42
CA ALA A 22 -4.44 -11.67 26.42
C ALA A 22 -3.78 -12.90 25.78
N ALA A 23 -4.35 -13.43 24.69
CA ALA A 23 -3.74 -14.53 23.95
C ALA A 23 -2.40 -14.14 23.30
N ALA A 24 -2.31 -12.94 22.71
CA ALA A 24 -1.06 -12.42 22.15
C ALA A 24 0.02 -12.26 23.24
N ALA A 25 -0.34 -11.68 24.38
CA ALA A 25 0.55 -11.54 25.53
C ALA A 25 0.97 -12.90 26.10
N ALA A 26 0.03 -13.85 26.21
CA ALA A 26 0.31 -15.21 26.66
C ALA A 26 1.25 -15.94 25.71
N ALA A 27 1.07 -15.83 24.39
CA ALA A 27 1.97 -16.43 23.41
C ALA A 27 3.39 -15.87 23.54
N ALA A 28 3.52 -14.55 23.70
CA ALA A 28 4.81 -13.90 23.95
C ALA A 28 5.44 -14.33 25.28
N LEU A 29 4.67 -14.42 26.36
CA LEU A 29 5.15 -14.87 27.67
C LEU A 29 5.59 -16.33 27.64
N VAL A 30 4.82 -17.21 26.98
CA VAL A 30 5.23 -18.60 26.79
C VAL A 30 6.54 -18.65 26.02
N PHE A 31 6.63 -17.91 24.90
CA PHE A 31 7.87 -17.84 24.11
C PHE A 31 9.05 -17.27 24.90
N TRP A 32 8.82 -16.30 25.78
CA TRP A 32 9.82 -15.70 26.65
C TRP A 32 10.52 -16.72 27.56
N PHE A 33 9.76 -17.69 28.11
CA PHE A 33 10.29 -18.65 29.08
C PHE A 33 10.65 -20.02 28.48
N LEU A 34 10.43 -20.24 27.17
CA LEU A 34 10.76 -21.52 26.53
C LEU A 34 12.28 -21.79 26.57
N PRO A 35 12.75 -23.00 26.90
CA PRO A 35 14.18 -23.31 26.91
C PRO A 35 14.70 -23.61 25.49
N LEU A 36 14.78 -22.59 24.63
CA LEU A 36 15.16 -22.73 23.22
C LEU A 36 16.68 -22.75 22.96
N GLY A 37 17.50 -22.54 24.00
CA GLY A 37 18.96 -22.46 23.87
C GLY A 37 19.46 -21.19 23.18
N LEU A 38 18.59 -20.19 22.98
CA LEU A 38 18.94 -18.86 22.48
C LEU A 38 19.50 -18.00 23.62
N SER A 39 20.27 -16.95 23.28
CA SER A 39 20.66 -15.95 24.28
C SER A 39 19.40 -15.26 24.83
N PRO A 40 19.34 -14.92 26.15
CA PRO A 40 18.17 -14.28 26.73
C PRO A 40 17.77 -12.99 25.99
N LEU A 41 18.75 -12.16 25.60
CA LEU A 41 18.50 -10.93 24.85
C LEU A 41 17.78 -11.18 23.52
N VAL A 42 18.26 -12.15 22.73
CA VAL A 42 17.65 -12.56 21.46
C VAL A 42 16.24 -13.08 21.67
N GLN A 43 16.06 -13.98 22.64
CA GLN A 43 14.77 -14.60 22.90
C GLN A 43 13.72 -13.60 23.38
N HIS A 44 14.10 -12.68 24.27
CA HIS A 44 13.24 -11.62 24.76
C HIS A 44 12.85 -10.65 23.65
N ALA A 45 13.79 -10.30 22.76
CA ALA A 45 13.49 -9.48 21.60
C ALA A 45 12.44 -10.15 20.67
N LEU A 46 12.65 -11.44 20.38
CA LEU A 46 11.70 -12.24 19.59
C LEU A 46 10.33 -12.39 20.28
N ALA A 47 10.30 -12.54 21.60
CA ALA A 47 9.05 -12.65 22.36
C ALA A 47 8.20 -11.36 22.25
N ILE A 48 8.82 -10.19 22.40
CA ILE A 48 8.13 -8.90 22.26
C ILE A 48 7.67 -8.69 20.82
N SER A 49 8.52 -9.00 19.84
CA SER A 49 8.11 -8.96 18.42
C SER A 49 6.97 -9.91 18.11
N LEU A 50 6.95 -11.12 18.71
CA LEU A 50 5.86 -12.07 18.56
C LEU A 50 4.54 -11.48 19.09
N PHE A 51 4.56 -10.79 20.23
CA PHE A 51 3.38 -10.07 20.73
C PHE A 51 2.90 -9.05 19.68
N MET A 52 3.79 -8.21 19.15
CA MET A 52 3.44 -7.19 18.16
C MET A 52 2.81 -7.81 16.91
N VAL A 53 3.43 -8.85 16.37
CA VAL A 53 2.98 -9.56 15.17
C VAL A 53 1.62 -10.23 15.39
N VAL A 54 1.45 -10.95 16.51
CA VAL A 54 0.17 -11.60 16.82
C VAL A 54 -0.93 -10.55 17.02
N ALA A 55 -0.63 -9.43 17.68
CA ALA A 55 -1.59 -8.34 17.85
C ALA A 55 -2.00 -7.71 16.51
N TRP A 56 -1.06 -7.52 15.57
CA TRP A 56 -1.33 -7.03 14.22
C TRP A 56 -2.19 -8.00 13.42
N ILE A 57 -1.81 -9.27 13.34
CA ILE A 57 -2.52 -10.31 12.57
C ILE A 57 -3.95 -10.52 13.10
N THR A 58 -4.12 -10.55 14.42
CA THR A 58 -5.43 -10.82 15.03
C THR A 58 -6.33 -9.59 15.13
N HIS A 59 -5.79 -8.40 14.81
CA HIS A 59 -6.37 -7.10 15.11
C HIS A 59 -6.88 -7.03 16.56
N ALA A 60 -6.05 -7.50 17.50
CA ALA A 60 -6.40 -7.52 18.92
C ALA A 60 -6.61 -6.10 19.47
N ILE A 61 -5.74 -5.18 19.03
CA ILE A 61 -5.72 -3.75 19.31
C ILE A 61 -5.27 -3.02 18.04
N ASP A 62 -5.45 -1.70 17.98
CA ASP A 62 -4.97 -0.91 16.84
C ASP A 62 -3.47 -1.11 16.61
N HIS A 63 -3.06 -1.17 15.33
CA HIS A 63 -1.69 -1.52 14.95
C HIS A 63 -0.65 -0.56 15.53
N ALA A 64 -0.98 0.73 15.61
CA ALA A 64 -0.10 1.73 16.20
C ALA A 64 0.05 1.52 17.70
N LEU A 65 -1.04 1.20 18.39
CA LEU A 65 -1.04 0.95 19.83
C LEU A 65 -0.26 -0.32 20.19
N ALA A 66 -0.44 -1.41 19.42
CA ALA A 66 0.39 -2.61 19.56
C ALA A 66 1.88 -2.29 19.36
N GLY A 67 2.15 -1.45 18.35
CA GLY A 67 3.47 -0.93 18.04
C GLY A 67 4.11 -0.19 19.22
N PHE A 68 3.39 0.78 19.79
CA PHE A 68 3.83 1.55 20.95
C PHE A 68 4.08 0.68 22.18
N ILE A 69 3.17 -0.27 22.46
CA ILE A 69 3.35 -1.21 23.56
C ILE A 69 4.62 -2.03 23.33
N GLY A 70 4.86 -2.54 22.12
CA GLY A 70 6.09 -3.26 21.78
C GLY A 70 7.36 -2.41 21.98
N CYS A 71 7.39 -1.18 21.46
CA CYS A 71 8.51 -0.25 21.65
C CYS A 71 8.75 0.03 23.14
N TYR A 72 7.68 0.27 23.89
CA TYR A 72 7.76 0.46 25.34
C TYR A 72 8.29 -0.79 26.05
N LEU A 73 7.83 -1.99 25.70
CA LEU A 73 8.27 -3.25 26.29
C LEU A 73 9.75 -3.54 26.00
N PHE A 74 10.24 -3.22 24.80
CA PHE A 74 11.68 -3.34 24.51
C PHE A 74 12.53 -2.52 25.48
N TRP A 75 12.10 -1.29 25.77
CA TRP A 75 12.76 -0.44 26.74
C TRP A 75 12.55 -0.89 28.19
N ALA A 76 11.29 -1.10 28.59
CA ALA A 76 10.91 -1.41 29.97
C ALA A 76 11.49 -2.75 30.47
N LEU A 77 11.70 -3.71 29.57
CA LEU A 77 12.28 -5.01 29.88
C LEU A 77 13.80 -5.07 29.60
N ASN A 78 14.45 -3.92 29.37
CA ASN A 78 15.89 -3.79 29.10
C ASN A 78 16.41 -4.63 27.91
N VAL A 79 15.57 -4.80 26.87
CA VAL A 79 15.98 -5.42 25.60
C VAL A 79 16.70 -4.41 24.70
N ALA A 80 16.27 -3.15 24.72
CA ALA A 80 16.89 -2.05 24.00
C ALA A 80 16.83 -0.75 24.84
N ASP A 81 17.75 0.18 24.62
CA ASP A 81 17.63 1.51 25.20
C ASP A 81 16.52 2.32 24.52
N PHE A 82 16.13 3.46 25.09
CA PHE A 82 15.04 4.28 24.55
C PHE A 82 15.31 4.75 23.11
N PRO A 83 16.50 5.28 22.76
CA PRO A 83 16.81 5.66 21.38
C PRO A 83 16.65 4.52 20.38
N LEU A 84 17.10 3.30 20.70
CA LEU A 84 16.96 2.14 19.82
C LEU A 84 15.51 1.63 19.76
N ALA A 85 14.83 1.53 20.91
CA ALA A 85 13.46 1.05 21.00
C ALA A 85 12.45 1.94 20.26
N PHE A 86 12.77 3.24 20.11
CA PHE A 86 11.97 4.22 19.36
C PHE A 86 12.68 4.73 18.09
N ALA A 87 13.73 4.06 17.62
CA ALA A 87 14.56 4.56 16.53
C ALA A 87 13.80 4.79 15.22
N GLY A 88 12.74 4.02 14.97
CA GLY A 88 11.89 4.18 13.80
C GLY A 88 11.14 5.51 13.75
N PHE A 89 10.95 6.21 14.87
CA PHE A 89 10.37 7.56 14.89
C PHE A 89 11.32 8.63 14.36
N ALA A 90 12.64 8.37 14.40
CA ALA A 90 13.65 9.21 13.79
C ALA A 90 14.00 8.78 12.35
N ASP A 91 13.43 7.67 11.87
CA ASP A 91 13.62 7.23 10.49
C ASP A 91 12.80 8.06 9.51
N SER A 92 13.26 8.20 8.25
CA SER A 92 12.56 8.96 7.22
C SER A 92 11.26 8.30 6.73
N THR A 93 11.09 7.00 6.91
CA THR A 93 9.98 6.21 6.33
C THR A 93 8.60 6.62 6.85
N PRO A 94 8.36 6.74 8.17
CA PRO A 94 7.08 7.25 8.69
C PRO A 94 6.79 8.67 8.22
N TRP A 95 7.82 9.52 8.13
CA TRP A 95 7.66 10.91 7.68
C TRP A 95 7.40 11.02 6.18
N PHE A 96 7.84 10.04 5.38
CA PHE A 96 7.36 9.92 4.00
C PHE A 96 5.85 9.68 3.96
N LEU A 97 5.36 8.76 4.81
CA LEU A 97 3.92 8.50 4.91
C LEU A 97 3.14 9.73 5.38
N MET A 98 3.70 10.56 6.28
CA MET A 98 3.12 11.86 6.62
C MET A 98 2.95 12.77 5.40
N GLY A 99 4.01 12.92 4.61
CA GLY A 99 3.97 13.69 3.37
C GLY A 99 2.89 13.16 2.42
N ALA A 100 2.85 11.85 2.23
CA ALA A 100 1.81 11.19 1.45
C ALA A 100 0.39 11.54 1.97
N VAL A 101 0.14 11.45 3.27
CA VAL A 101 -1.16 11.80 3.84
C VAL A 101 -1.53 13.26 3.54
N PHE A 102 -0.60 14.21 3.66
CA PHE A 102 -0.86 15.60 3.29
C PHE A 102 -1.21 15.78 1.81
N PHE A 103 -0.58 15.04 0.89
CA PHE A 103 -0.96 15.03 -0.52
C PHE A 103 -2.40 14.55 -0.71
N GLY A 104 -2.78 13.46 -0.04
CA GLY A 104 -4.14 12.93 -0.10
C GLY A 104 -5.20 13.92 0.39
N VAL A 105 -4.93 14.59 1.53
CA VAL A 105 -5.84 15.61 2.08
C VAL A 105 -5.92 16.82 1.14
N MET A 106 -4.79 17.29 0.61
CA MET A 106 -4.74 18.41 -0.35
C MET A 106 -5.50 18.10 -1.65
N ALA A 107 -5.30 16.91 -2.24
CA ALA A 107 -5.98 16.47 -3.46
C ALA A 107 -7.50 16.40 -3.25
N THR A 108 -7.91 15.94 -2.08
CA THR A 108 -9.32 15.77 -1.72
C THR A 108 -9.99 17.12 -1.42
N LYS A 109 -9.37 17.95 -0.56
CA LYS A 109 -9.90 19.27 -0.16
C LYS A 109 -9.99 20.22 -1.35
N SER A 110 -9.00 20.22 -2.24
CA SER A 110 -9.01 21.07 -3.43
C SER A 110 -10.08 20.68 -4.45
N GLY A 111 -10.53 19.42 -4.46
CA GLY A 111 -11.41 18.87 -5.51
C GLY A 111 -10.66 18.38 -6.76
N LEU A 112 -9.33 18.53 -6.79
CA LEU A 112 -8.48 18.16 -7.92
C LEU A 112 -8.65 16.68 -8.31
N ALA A 113 -8.71 15.78 -7.31
CA ALA A 113 -8.87 14.36 -7.55
C ALA A 113 -10.19 14.03 -8.29
N ARG A 114 -11.29 14.64 -7.83
CA ARG A 114 -12.61 14.47 -8.46
C ARG A 114 -12.64 15.06 -9.87
N ARG A 115 -12.03 16.23 -10.07
CA ARG A 115 -11.94 16.86 -11.39
C ARG A 115 -11.17 15.98 -12.36
N LEU A 116 -10.01 15.47 -11.96
CA LEU A 116 -9.18 14.61 -12.80
C LEU A 116 -9.94 13.36 -13.24
N ALA A 117 -10.64 12.71 -12.30
CA ALA A 117 -11.47 11.56 -12.59
C ALA A 117 -12.50 11.83 -13.70
N TYR A 118 -13.33 12.86 -13.54
CA TYR A 118 -14.36 13.18 -14.55
C TYR A 118 -13.78 13.66 -15.89
N LEU A 119 -12.65 14.35 -15.88
CA LEU A 119 -11.96 14.73 -17.12
C LEU A 119 -11.51 13.50 -17.91
N VAL A 120 -10.94 12.51 -17.23
CA VAL A 120 -10.56 11.22 -17.84
C VAL A 120 -11.80 10.50 -18.36
N MET A 121 -12.85 10.36 -17.54
CA MET A 121 -14.09 9.70 -17.95
C MET A 121 -14.72 10.35 -19.20
N ARG A 122 -14.71 11.68 -19.27
CA ARG A 122 -15.17 12.42 -20.44
C ARG A 122 -14.30 12.16 -21.68
N ALA A 123 -12.98 12.10 -21.51
CA ALA A 123 -12.04 11.89 -22.62
C ALA A 123 -12.16 10.49 -23.25
N VAL A 124 -12.36 9.45 -22.43
CA VAL A 124 -12.51 8.06 -22.94
C VAL A 124 -13.88 7.83 -23.59
N GLY A 125 -14.91 8.57 -23.17
CA GLY A 125 -16.26 8.51 -23.73
C GLY A 125 -17.13 7.36 -23.18
N PRO A 126 -18.37 7.22 -23.69
CA PRO A 126 -19.46 6.56 -22.96
C PRO A 126 -19.55 5.03 -23.12
N ARG A 127 -18.67 4.39 -23.89
CA ARG A 127 -18.73 2.93 -24.11
C ARG A 127 -18.21 2.20 -22.88
N TYR A 128 -18.87 1.14 -22.43
CA TYR A 128 -18.50 0.40 -21.21
C TYR A 128 -17.02 0.03 -21.16
N ALA A 129 -16.48 -0.54 -22.24
CA ALA A 129 -15.06 -0.90 -22.31
C ALA A 129 -14.13 0.31 -22.14
N ARG A 130 -14.51 1.46 -22.69
CA ARG A 130 -13.76 2.72 -22.53
C ARG A 130 -13.93 3.31 -21.15
N LEU A 131 -15.10 3.16 -20.52
CA LEU A 131 -15.33 3.59 -19.13
C LEU A 131 -14.50 2.77 -18.15
N LEU A 132 -14.39 1.44 -18.32
CA LEU A 132 -13.48 0.63 -17.51
C LEU A 132 -12.02 1.08 -17.67
N PHE A 133 -11.59 1.36 -18.91
CA PHE A 133 -10.28 1.92 -19.19
C PHE A 133 -10.11 3.33 -18.58
N GLY A 134 -11.16 4.14 -18.58
CA GLY A 134 -11.18 5.45 -17.92
C GLY A 134 -11.01 5.36 -16.41
N LEU A 135 -11.66 4.39 -15.75
CA LEU A 135 -11.48 4.14 -14.33
C LEU A 135 -10.04 3.73 -14.01
N ILE A 136 -9.46 2.83 -14.81
CA ILE A 136 -8.05 2.45 -14.72
C ILE A 136 -7.14 3.67 -14.84
N LEU A 137 -7.32 4.46 -15.91
CA LEU A 137 -6.45 5.60 -16.20
C LEU A 137 -6.62 6.72 -15.16
N ALA A 138 -7.85 6.97 -14.71
CA ALA A 138 -8.11 7.90 -13.64
C ALA A 138 -7.40 7.46 -12.35
N ASP A 139 -7.51 6.18 -12.00
CA ASP A 139 -6.87 5.64 -10.80
C ASP A 139 -5.33 5.66 -10.88
N PHE A 140 -4.75 5.34 -12.04
CA PHE A 140 -3.31 5.48 -12.31
C PHE A 140 -2.83 6.90 -12.01
N LEU A 141 -3.49 7.88 -12.62
CA LEU A 141 -3.14 9.28 -12.43
C LEU A 141 -3.37 9.72 -10.98
N LEU A 142 -4.46 9.26 -10.36
CA LEU A 142 -4.75 9.57 -8.97
C LEU A 142 -3.74 8.98 -8.01
N THR A 143 -3.03 7.88 -8.32
CA THR A 143 -1.99 7.33 -7.44
C THR A 143 -0.89 8.35 -7.14
N PHE A 144 -0.54 9.20 -8.12
CA PHE A 144 0.45 10.26 -7.93
C PHE A 144 -0.06 11.42 -7.04
N LEU A 145 -1.38 11.58 -6.93
CA LEU A 145 -2.03 12.69 -6.21
C LEU A 145 -2.57 12.25 -4.84
N VAL A 146 -3.07 11.03 -4.75
CA VAL A 146 -3.80 10.47 -3.62
C VAL A 146 -3.10 9.17 -3.21
N PRO A 147 -2.09 9.25 -2.35
CA PRO A 147 -1.25 8.12 -1.94
C PRO A 147 -1.96 7.28 -0.85
N SER A 148 -3.18 6.87 -1.17
CA SER A 148 -4.02 6.02 -0.35
C SER A 148 -4.99 5.29 -1.26
N GLY A 149 -4.78 3.99 -1.47
CA GLY A 149 -5.70 3.14 -2.22
C GLY A 149 -7.16 3.22 -1.73
N ILE A 150 -7.39 3.33 -0.41
CA ILE A 150 -8.76 3.48 0.15
C ILE A 150 -9.45 4.73 -0.39
N ALA A 151 -8.81 5.90 -0.22
CA ALA A 151 -9.33 7.17 -0.72
C ALA A 151 -9.58 7.14 -2.24
N ARG A 152 -8.67 6.53 -3.01
CA ARG A 152 -8.85 6.38 -4.46
C ARG A 152 -10.05 5.50 -4.81
N VAL A 153 -10.21 4.34 -4.16
CA VAL A 153 -11.40 3.49 -4.29
C VAL A 153 -12.67 4.27 -3.97
N VAL A 154 -12.70 5.06 -2.90
CA VAL A 154 -13.88 5.87 -2.53
C VAL A 154 -14.21 6.94 -3.59
N ILE A 155 -13.20 7.66 -4.09
CA ILE A 155 -13.37 8.67 -5.13
C ILE A 155 -13.87 8.02 -6.43
N MET A 156 -13.26 6.91 -6.85
CA MET A 156 -13.65 6.17 -8.05
C MET A 156 -15.01 5.50 -7.89
N ALA A 157 -15.36 5.01 -6.71
CA ALA A 157 -16.66 4.44 -6.42
C ALA A 157 -17.78 5.48 -6.56
N ALA A 158 -17.56 6.72 -6.11
CA ALA A 158 -18.52 7.81 -6.33
C ALA A 158 -18.77 8.07 -7.82
N VAL A 159 -17.71 8.02 -8.63
CA VAL A 159 -17.82 8.14 -10.10
C VAL A 159 -18.55 6.94 -10.68
N ALA A 160 -18.18 5.72 -10.30
CA ALA A 160 -18.79 4.48 -10.77
C ALA A 160 -20.28 4.38 -10.42
N LEU A 161 -20.68 4.78 -9.21
CA LEU A 161 -22.08 4.82 -8.80
C LEU A 161 -22.90 5.80 -9.64
N GLY A 162 -22.37 6.99 -9.91
CA GLY A 162 -23.03 7.95 -10.81
C GLY A 162 -23.17 7.42 -12.24
N LEU A 163 -22.17 6.67 -12.74
CA LEU A 163 -22.28 5.99 -14.03
C LEU A 163 -23.35 4.89 -13.99
N MET A 164 -23.39 4.07 -12.93
CA MET A 164 -24.39 3.00 -12.77
C MET A 164 -25.82 3.55 -12.77
N GLU A 165 -26.05 4.65 -12.05
CA GLU A 165 -27.33 5.35 -12.04
C GLU A 165 -27.69 5.83 -13.45
N ALA A 166 -26.75 6.45 -14.16
CA ALA A 166 -26.96 6.89 -15.54
C ALA A 166 -27.17 5.72 -16.53
N PHE A 167 -26.57 4.55 -16.29
CA PHE A 167 -26.84 3.33 -17.03
C PHE A 167 -28.22 2.73 -16.72
N GLY A 168 -28.83 3.11 -15.60
CA GLY A 168 -30.05 2.52 -15.07
C GLY A 168 -29.85 1.05 -14.70
N VAL A 169 -28.72 0.70 -14.08
CA VAL A 169 -28.38 -0.67 -13.68
C VAL A 169 -28.22 -0.80 -12.17
N GLY A 170 -28.61 -1.96 -11.63
CA GLY A 170 -28.42 -2.30 -10.22
C GLY A 170 -27.03 -2.82 -9.90
N ARG A 171 -26.74 -2.98 -8.60
CA ARG A 171 -25.45 -3.48 -8.07
C ARG A 171 -25.09 -4.90 -8.52
N THR A 172 -26.07 -5.69 -8.93
CA THR A 172 -25.89 -7.08 -9.39
C THR A 172 -25.59 -7.21 -10.88
N SER A 173 -25.57 -6.10 -11.63
CA SER A 173 -25.24 -6.06 -13.05
C SER A 173 -23.76 -6.35 -13.31
N ASN A 174 -23.44 -6.86 -14.48
CA ASN A 174 -22.07 -7.02 -14.96
C ASN A 174 -21.37 -5.67 -15.14
N ILE A 175 -22.09 -4.62 -15.54
CA ILE A 175 -21.55 -3.25 -15.55
C ILE A 175 -21.05 -2.85 -14.15
N ALA A 176 -21.87 -3.03 -13.11
CA ALA A 176 -21.49 -2.72 -11.74
C ALA A 176 -20.32 -3.60 -11.25
N ARG A 177 -20.39 -4.92 -11.50
CA ARG A 177 -19.31 -5.87 -11.17
C ARG A 177 -17.99 -5.44 -11.79
N GLY A 178 -17.96 -5.20 -13.10
CA GLY A 178 -16.72 -4.88 -13.79
C GLY A 178 -16.15 -3.53 -13.37
N MET A 179 -16.98 -2.49 -13.18
CA MET A 179 -16.52 -1.21 -12.67
C MET A 179 -15.89 -1.34 -11.28
N PHE A 180 -16.57 -2.02 -10.35
CA PHE A 180 -16.08 -2.13 -8.98
C PHE A 180 -14.89 -3.08 -8.82
N ILE A 181 -14.83 -4.17 -9.59
CA ILE A 181 -13.65 -5.04 -9.62
C ILE A 181 -12.44 -4.28 -10.13
N ILE A 182 -12.56 -3.59 -11.27
CA ILE A 182 -11.41 -2.95 -11.88
C ILE A 182 -10.88 -1.80 -11.03
N LEU A 183 -11.75 -0.94 -10.50
CA LEU A 183 -11.33 0.18 -9.63
C LEU A 183 -10.71 -0.31 -8.32
N THR A 184 -11.13 -1.48 -7.83
CA THR A 184 -10.59 -2.04 -6.58
C THR A 184 -9.21 -2.65 -6.79
N TYR A 185 -9.03 -3.43 -7.86
CA TYR A 185 -7.73 -4.03 -8.18
C TYR A 185 -6.69 -2.97 -8.58
N THR A 186 -7.08 -2.02 -9.43
CA THR A 186 -6.17 -0.96 -9.88
C THR A 186 -5.62 -0.13 -8.72
N ALA A 187 -6.45 0.14 -7.70
CA ALA A 187 -5.98 0.85 -6.52
C ALA A 187 -4.79 0.12 -5.87
N THR A 188 -4.89 -1.20 -5.74
CA THR A 188 -3.80 -2.01 -5.17
C THR A 188 -2.61 -2.18 -6.11
N ILE A 189 -2.86 -2.31 -7.43
CA ILE A 189 -1.79 -2.51 -8.42
C ILE A 189 -0.91 -1.26 -8.49
N PHE A 190 -1.49 -0.06 -8.52
CA PHE A 190 -0.67 1.15 -8.62
C PHE A 190 0.08 1.49 -7.33
N ASP A 191 -0.46 1.13 -6.15
CA ASP A 191 0.19 1.39 -4.86
C ASP A 191 1.53 0.63 -4.70
N LYS A 192 1.72 -0.49 -5.41
CA LYS A 192 3.01 -1.20 -5.46
C LYS A 192 3.99 -0.54 -6.44
N MET A 193 3.54 -0.07 -7.61
CA MET A 193 4.41 0.55 -8.62
C MET A 193 4.92 1.92 -8.20
N ILE A 194 4.06 2.75 -7.63
CA ILE A 194 4.45 4.10 -7.19
C ILE A 194 4.69 4.05 -5.69
N ILE A 195 5.84 4.55 -5.24
CA ILE A 195 6.11 4.67 -3.80
C ILE A 195 5.25 5.81 -3.25
N ALA A 196 4.02 5.46 -2.93
CA ALA A 196 2.95 6.35 -2.49
C ALA A 196 2.24 5.78 -1.27
N GLY A 197 1.81 4.51 -1.35
CA GLY A 197 1.11 3.84 -0.26
C GLY A 197 2.02 3.42 0.91
N ALA A 198 1.42 3.15 2.06
CA ALA A 198 2.13 2.71 3.26
C ALA A 198 2.99 1.45 3.01
N ALA A 199 2.47 0.47 2.26
CA ALA A 199 3.18 -0.77 1.94
C ALA A 199 4.48 -0.54 1.16
N SER A 200 4.44 0.19 0.04
CA SER A 200 5.62 0.48 -0.77
C SER A 200 6.61 1.41 -0.06
N ILE A 201 6.11 2.36 0.74
CA ILE A 201 6.94 3.21 1.61
C ILE A 201 7.69 2.36 2.65
N VAL A 202 7.00 1.43 3.32
CA VAL A 202 7.58 0.51 4.31
C VAL A 202 8.63 -0.41 3.68
N ALA A 203 8.30 -1.04 2.55
CA ALA A 203 9.25 -1.87 1.83
C ALA A 203 10.51 -1.11 1.44
N ARG A 204 10.36 0.08 0.83
CA ARG A 204 11.48 0.96 0.47
C ARG A 204 12.36 1.25 1.68
N GLY A 205 11.76 1.67 2.79
CA GLY A 205 12.48 1.99 4.03
C GLY A 205 13.25 0.79 4.59
N ALA A 206 12.63 -0.39 4.61
CA ALA A 206 13.27 -1.62 5.08
C ALA A 206 14.42 -2.06 4.16
N ILE A 207 14.26 -1.97 2.84
CA ILE A 207 15.32 -2.25 1.86
C ILE A 207 16.49 -1.29 2.04
N GLU A 208 16.24 0.01 2.20
CA GLU A 208 17.33 0.97 2.41
C GLU A 208 18.08 0.74 3.72
N ARG A 209 17.33 0.59 4.82
CA ARG A 209 17.93 0.50 6.16
C ARG A 209 18.62 -0.82 6.42
N VAL A 210 17.97 -1.92 6.08
CA VAL A 210 18.50 -3.25 6.38
C VAL A 210 19.32 -3.78 5.20
N GLY A 211 18.91 -3.50 3.97
CA GLY A 211 19.68 -3.84 2.76
C GLY A 211 20.90 -2.96 2.56
N GLY A 212 20.92 -1.73 3.08
CA GLY A 212 22.06 -0.82 2.96
C GLY A 212 22.29 -0.31 1.54
N VAL A 213 21.23 -0.23 0.74
CA VAL A 213 21.25 0.23 -0.66
C VAL A 213 20.32 1.43 -0.82
N GLU A 214 20.62 2.36 -1.71
CA GLU A 214 19.72 3.48 -2.02
C GLU A 214 18.55 2.99 -2.87
N VAL A 215 17.32 3.39 -2.52
CA VAL A 215 16.12 3.09 -3.31
C VAL A 215 15.55 4.38 -3.88
N LEU A 216 16.02 4.72 -5.10
CA LEU A 216 15.50 5.84 -5.88
C LEU A 216 14.04 5.59 -6.27
N TRP A 217 13.20 6.60 -6.10
CA TRP A 217 11.81 6.58 -6.49
C TRP A 217 11.66 6.43 -8.00
N SER A 218 12.49 7.13 -8.79
CA SER A 218 12.46 7.03 -10.26
C SER A 218 12.77 5.62 -10.74
N ARG A 219 13.79 4.99 -10.16
CA ARG A 219 14.23 3.63 -10.50
C ARG A 219 13.19 2.59 -10.10
N TRP A 220 12.58 2.74 -8.92
CA TRP A 220 11.46 1.90 -8.49
C TRP A 220 10.26 2.00 -9.44
N PHE A 221 9.86 3.23 -9.79
CA PHE A 221 8.77 3.48 -10.72
C PHE A 221 9.05 2.85 -12.09
N LEU A 222 10.23 3.10 -12.67
CA LEU A 222 10.62 2.55 -13.96
C LEU A 222 10.64 1.02 -13.95
N ALA A 223 11.15 0.40 -12.89
CA ALA A 223 11.22 -1.05 -12.75
C ALA A 223 9.85 -1.74 -12.78
N TYR A 224 8.83 -1.13 -12.17
CA TYR A 224 7.48 -1.70 -12.11
C TYR A 224 6.54 -1.21 -13.20
N LEU A 225 6.83 -0.09 -13.85
CA LEU A 225 6.00 0.47 -14.91
C LEU A 225 5.62 -0.56 -16.00
N PRO A 226 6.54 -1.32 -16.62
CA PRO A 226 6.14 -2.29 -17.63
C PRO A 226 5.29 -3.43 -17.04
N CYS A 227 5.60 -3.88 -15.82
CA CYS A 227 4.83 -4.92 -15.16
C CYS A 227 3.37 -4.49 -14.99
N ASP A 228 3.16 -3.30 -14.45
CA ASP A 228 1.84 -2.80 -14.14
C ASP A 228 1.03 -2.51 -15.40
N LEU A 229 1.64 -1.90 -16.44
CA LEU A 229 0.95 -1.66 -17.71
C LEU A 229 0.40 -2.96 -18.32
N ILE A 230 1.18 -4.04 -18.27
CA ILE A 230 0.75 -5.35 -18.75
C ILE A 230 -0.34 -5.92 -17.84
N THR A 231 -0.15 -5.91 -16.52
CA THR A 231 -1.13 -6.41 -15.54
C THR A 231 -2.48 -5.71 -15.69
N ILE A 232 -2.48 -4.39 -15.89
CA ILE A 232 -3.69 -3.58 -16.07
C ILE A 232 -4.38 -3.89 -17.39
N PHE A 233 -3.62 -4.03 -18.48
CA PHE A 233 -4.19 -4.42 -19.75
C PHE A 233 -4.89 -5.79 -19.63
N VAL A 234 -4.24 -6.74 -18.94
CA VAL A 234 -4.82 -8.05 -18.66
C VAL A 234 -6.05 -7.92 -17.75
N ALA A 235 -5.99 -7.16 -16.66
CA ALA A 235 -7.12 -6.93 -15.76
C ALA A 235 -8.33 -6.33 -16.50
N TRP A 236 -8.09 -5.38 -17.40
CA TRP A 236 -9.11 -4.79 -18.26
C TRP A 236 -9.75 -5.84 -19.19
N ARG A 237 -8.93 -6.66 -19.86
CA ARG A 237 -9.40 -7.73 -20.75
C ARG A 237 -10.16 -8.82 -20.02
N LEU A 238 -9.66 -9.26 -18.87
CA LEU A 238 -10.34 -10.25 -18.02
C LEU A 238 -11.67 -9.71 -17.53
N THR A 239 -11.73 -8.44 -17.11
CA THR A 239 -12.97 -7.80 -16.67
C THR A 239 -14.00 -7.76 -17.79
N LEU A 240 -13.60 -7.38 -19.02
CA LEU A 240 -14.48 -7.39 -20.19
C LEU A 240 -14.97 -8.80 -20.57
N TYR A 241 -14.10 -9.80 -20.43
CA TYR A 241 -14.41 -11.18 -20.76
C TYR A 241 -15.39 -11.82 -19.76
N PHE A 242 -15.13 -11.66 -18.46
CA PHE A 242 -15.95 -12.26 -17.41
C PHE A 242 -17.23 -11.47 -17.10
N TYR A 243 -17.23 -10.15 -17.33
CA TYR A 243 -18.36 -9.26 -17.03
C TYR A 243 -18.76 -8.45 -18.27
N PRO A 244 -19.24 -9.11 -19.35
CA PRO A 244 -19.74 -8.42 -20.52
C PRO A 244 -20.95 -7.55 -20.13
N PRO A 245 -21.05 -6.32 -20.66
CA PRO A 245 -22.05 -5.37 -20.20
C PRO A 245 -23.45 -5.71 -20.72
N GLU A 246 -24.47 -5.44 -19.91
CA GLU A 246 -25.87 -5.49 -20.35
C GLU A 246 -26.17 -4.45 -21.43
N LYS A 247 -25.48 -3.31 -21.38
CA LYS A 247 -25.58 -2.21 -22.35
C LYS A 247 -24.16 -1.82 -22.79
N PRO A 248 -23.81 -1.92 -24.09
CA PRO A 248 -22.44 -1.68 -24.54
C PRO A 248 -22.00 -0.21 -24.40
N ALA A 249 -22.96 0.72 -24.32
CA ALA A 249 -22.72 2.14 -24.15
C ALA A 249 -23.73 2.76 -23.18
N LEU A 250 -23.28 3.81 -22.49
CA LEU A 250 -24.09 4.62 -21.60
C LEU A 250 -25.14 5.40 -22.42
N PRO A 251 -26.45 5.23 -22.17
CA PRO A 251 -27.49 5.99 -22.85
C PRO A 251 -27.32 7.49 -22.60
N GLY A 252 -27.28 8.31 -23.67
CA GLY A 252 -26.99 9.74 -23.54
C GLY A 252 -25.61 10.04 -22.93
N GLY A 253 -24.68 9.08 -22.93
CA GLY A 253 -23.51 9.16 -22.08
C GLY A 253 -22.56 10.33 -22.34
N GLU A 254 -22.51 10.84 -23.57
CA GLU A 254 -21.74 12.06 -23.86
C GLU A 254 -22.32 13.28 -23.14
N SER A 255 -23.65 13.44 -23.08
CA SER A 255 -24.27 14.55 -22.37
C SER A 255 -24.09 14.39 -20.86
N VAL A 256 -24.30 13.19 -20.32
CA VAL A 256 -24.11 12.89 -18.88
C VAL A 256 -22.68 13.23 -18.43
N LEU A 257 -21.67 12.77 -19.16
CA LEU A 257 -20.26 13.04 -18.83
C LEU A 257 -19.91 14.53 -19.00
N LYS A 258 -20.47 15.18 -20.04
CA LYS A 258 -20.27 16.62 -20.28
C LYS A 258 -20.91 17.47 -19.18
N GLU A 259 -22.09 17.10 -18.71
CA GLU A 259 -22.80 17.75 -17.62
C GLU A 259 -22.08 17.57 -16.29
N ALA A 260 -21.59 16.36 -16.00
CA ALA A 260 -20.77 16.10 -14.82
C ALA A 260 -19.52 16.98 -14.78
N VAL A 261 -18.80 17.11 -15.91
CA VAL A 261 -17.65 18.02 -16.01
C VAL A 261 -18.06 19.49 -15.93
N ARG A 262 -19.21 19.87 -16.52
CA ARG A 262 -19.72 21.25 -16.44
C ARG A 262 -20.10 21.64 -15.01
N ALA A 263 -20.66 20.71 -14.24
CA ALA A 263 -21.02 20.90 -12.84
C ALA A 263 -19.81 21.18 -11.93
N LEU A 264 -18.60 20.78 -12.33
CA LEU A 264 -17.36 21.12 -11.61
C LEU A 264 -16.96 22.59 -11.73
N GLY A 265 -17.49 23.33 -12.70
CA GLY A 265 -17.12 24.72 -12.96
C GLY A 265 -15.65 24.91 -13.39
N PRO A 266 -15.16 26.17 -13.41
CA PRO A 266 -13.78 26.49 -13.73
C PRO A 266 -12.81 26.01 -12.64
N TRP A 267 -11.52 25.91 -12.98
CA TRP A 267 -10.48 25.56 -12.01
C TRP A 267 -10.40 26.58 -10.88
N SER A 268 -10.61 26.12 -9.66
CA SER A 268 -10.48 26.93 -8.46
C SER A 268 -9.01 27.26 -8.17
N ALA A 269 -8.78 28.29 -7.34
CA ALA A 269 -7.42 28.62 -6.90
C ALA A 269 -6.78 27.45 -6.13
N LEU A 270 -7.57 26.73 -5.31
CA LEU A 270 -7.09 25.57 -4.56
C LEU A 270 -6.65 24.43 -5.50
N GLU A 271 -7.42 24.15 -6.55
CA GLU A 271 -7.07 23.11 -7.54
C GLU A 271 -5.77 23.44 -8.27
N LYS A 272 -5.58 24.69 -8.66
CA LYS A 272 -4.36 25.15 -9.35
C LYS A 272 -3.13 25.03 -8.44
N ARG A 273 -3.24 25.49 -7.19
CA ARG A 273 -2.13 25.43 -6.21
C ARG A 273 -1.79 23.98 -5.86
N ALA A 274 -2.80 23.13 -5.62
CA ALA A 274 -2.60 21.71 -5.36
C ALA A 274 -1.92 21.00 -6.54
N ALA A 275 -2.42 21.23 -7.77
CA ALA A 275 -1.83 20.65 -8.97
C ALA A 275 -0.38 21.09 -9.19
N PHE A 276 -0.06 22.37 -8.91
CA PHE A 276 1.30 22.88 -8.98
C PHE A 276 2.25 22.19 -7.98
N LEU A 277 1.85 22.08 -6.71
CA LEU A 277 2.68 21.40 -5.70
C LEU A 277 2.88 19.92 -6.02
N MET A 278 1.84 19.22 -6.44
CA MET A 278 1.92 17.82 -6.84
C MET A 278 2.81 17.61 -8.07
N ALA A 279 2.65 18.45 -9.11
CA ALA A 279 3.51 18.40 -10.28
C ALA A 279 4.98 18.65 -9.93
N THR A 280 5.24 19.58 -8.99
CA THR A 280 6.59 19.87 -8.48
C THR A 280 7.18 18.64 -7.78
N ALA A 281 6.40 17.98 -6.91
CA ALA A 281 6.86 16.77 -6.22
C ALA A 281 7.18 15.62 -7.20
N ILE A 282 6.30 15.38 -8.17
CA ILE A 282 6.50 14.35 -9.20
C ILE A 282 7.77 14.66 -10.00
N LEU A 283 8.00 15.92 -10.38
CA LEU A 283 9.21 16.32 -11.10
C LEU A 283 10.48 16.06 -10.27
N LEU A 284 10.46 16.40 -8.98
CA LEU A 284 11.57 16.14 -8.07
C LEU A 284 11.82 14.63 -7.89
N TRP A 285 10.78 13.83 -7.66
CA TRP A 285 10.94 12.37 -7.59
C TRP A 285 11.43 11.75 -8.90
N MET A 286 10.95 12.23 -10.05
CA MET A 286 11.41 11.76 -11.36
C MET A 286 12.85 12.16 -11.67
N THR A 287 13.41 13.15 -10.98
CA THR A 287 14.78 13.66 -11.17
C THR A 287 15.69 13.36 -9.98
N ASP A 288 15.30 12.43 -9.12
CA ASP A 288 16.04 12.05 -7.91
C ASP A 288 17.44 11.50 -8.21
N PHE A 289 17.63 10.85 -9.35
CA PHE A 289 18.94 10.41 -9.86
C PHE A 289 19.90 11.56 -10.20
N ILE A 290 19.44 12.82 -10.23
CA ILE A 290 20.28 14.01 -10.47
C ILE A 290 20.71 14.63 -9.13
N HIS A 291 19.75 14.86 -8.24
CA HIS A 291 19.99 15.62 -7.01
C HIS A 291 20.20 14.77 -5.76
N HIS A 292 19.83 13.48 -5.80
CA HIS A 292 19.92 12.51 -4.69
C HIS A 292 19.24 12.95 -3.37
N ILE A 293 18.43 14.01 -3.39
CA ILE A 293 17.51 14.33 -2.30
C ILE A 293 16.52 13.18 -2.15
N SER A 294 16.45 12.61 -0.94
CA SER A 294 15.64 11.44 -0.68
C SER A 294 14.14 11.71 -0.88
N ALA A 295 13.45 10.75 -1.50
CA ALA A 295 12.02 10.84 -1.78
C ALA A 295 11.14 11.17 -0.55
N PRO A 296 11.42 10.62 0.66
CA PRO A 296 10.75 11.04 1.90
C PRO A 296 10.82 12.54 2.18
N MET A 297 11.98 13.15 2.00
CA MET A 297 12.19 14.56 2.35
C MET A 297 11.49 15.49 1.35
N ILE A 298 11.45 15.10 0.07
CA ILE A 298 10.65 15.80 -0.95
C ILE A 298 9.16 15.74 -0.60
N GLY A 299 8.64 14.54 -0.32
CA GLY A 299 7.22 14.34 0.01
C GLY A 299 6.80 15.10 1.27
N LEU A 300 7.59 15.01 2.34
CA LEU A 300 7.34 15.74 3.57
C LEU A 300 7.41 17.26 3.35
N GLY A 301 8.46 17.74 2.67
CA GLY A 301 8.66 19.16 2.41
C GLY A 301 7.51 19.78 1.63
N ILE A 302 7.09 19.15 0.53
CA ILE A 302 5.94 19.63 -0.27
C ILE A 302 4.64 19.55 0.53
N GLY A 303 4.44 18.50 1.31
CA GLY A 303 3.29 18.38 2.21
C GLY A 303 3.21 19.50 3.23
N LEU A 304 4.35 19.87 3.83
CA LEU A 304 4.44 21.00 4.77
C LEU A 304 4.25 22.36 4.07
N VAL A 305 4.74 22.53 2.83
CA VAL A 305 4.45 23.75 2.05
C VAL A 305 2.94 23.92 1.84
N ALA A 306 2.20 22.83 1.67
CA ALA A 306 0.74 22.88 1.52
C ALA A 306 0.00 23.39 2.78
N THR A 307 0.62 23.32 3.97
CA THR A 307 0.05 23.81 5.23
C THR A 307 0.43 25.25 5.55
N LEU A 308 1.29 25.89 4.73
CA LEU A 308 1.66 27.28 4.94
C LEU A 308 0.44 28.20 4.73
N PRO A 309 0.15 29.15 5.66
CA PRO A 309 -0.99 30.05 5.55
C PRO A 309 -1.02 30.87 4.25
N THR A 310 0.15 31.18 3.69
CA THR A 310 0.31 31.92 2.43
C THR A 310 -0.10 31.11 1.19
N ILE A 311 0.07 29.80 1.23
CA ILE A 311 -0.36 28.87 0.17
C ILE A 311 -1.85 28.58 0.32
N GLY A 312 -2.34 28.48 1.56
CA GLY A 312 -3.76 28.45 1.88
C GLY A 312 -4.51 27.25 1.29
N ILE A 313 -3.84 26.10 1.13
CA ILE A 313 -4.48 24.86 0.71
C ILE A 313 -4.99 24.10 1.94
N LEU A 314 -4.07 23.73 2.83
CA LEU A 314 -4.36 23.06 4.09
C LEU A 314 -4.28 24.06 5.24
N ASP A 315 -5.20 23.90 6.19
CA ASP A 315 -5.21 24.64 7.44
C ASP A 315 -4.97 23.70 8.63
N THR A 316 -4.84 24.27 9.83
CA THR A 316 -4.58 23.50 11.05
C THR A 316 -5.69 22.51 11.36
N ASP A 317 -6.94 22.80 11.00
CA ASP A 317 -8.05 21.89 11.28
C ASP A 317 -8.05 20.69 10.34
N ASP A 318 -7.60 20.84 9.09
CA ASP A 318 -7.32 19.70 8.23
C ASP A 318 -6.23 18.80 8.82
N VAL A 319 -5.15 19.40 9.30
CA VAL A 319 -4.01 18.67 9.89
C VAL A 319 -4.44 17.94 11.17
N LYS A 320 -5.30 18.53 12.01
CA LYS A 320 -5.86 17.86 13.20
C LYS A 320 -6.72 16.64 12.85
N ARG A 321 -7.35 16.63 11.68
CA ARG A 321 -8.25 15.54 11.22
C ARG A 321 -7.50 14.40 10.54
N VAL A 322 -6.20 14.56 10.30
CA VAL A 322 -5.35 13.48 9.77
C VAL A 322 -5.35 12.29 10.73
N ASN A 323 -5.48 11.09 10.18
CA ASN A 323 -5.23 9.87 10.94
C ASN A 323 -3.72 9.59 11.01
N TYR A 324 -3.14 9.81 12.19
CA TYR A 324 -1.71 9.60 12.45
C TYR A 324 -1.34 8.16 12.81
N LEU A 325 -2.32 7.28 13.10
CA LEU A 325 -2.06 5.91 13.53
C LEU A 325 -1.22 5.11 12.52
N PRO A 326 -1.47 5.16 11.19
CA PRO A 326 -0.63 4.46 10.22
C PRO A 326 0.84 4.90 10.28
N ILE A 327 1.11 6.18 10.56
CA ILE A 327 2.47 6.73 10.66
C ILE A 327 3.18 6.15 11.88
N PHE A 328 2.49 6.12 13.02
CA PHE A 328 3.03 5.55 14.25
C PHE A 328 3.20 4.03 14.19
N PHE A 329 2.33 3.35 13.46
CA PHE A 329 2.50 1.93 13.15
C PHE A 329 3.78 1.70 12.35
N VAL A 330 3.98 2.43 11.24
CA VAL A 330 5.22 2.32 10.44
C VAL A 330 6.46 2.64 11.27
N ALA A 331 6.41 3.68 12.11
CA ALA A 331 7.52 4.01 13.01
C ALA A 331 7.83 2.87 13.98
N SER A 332 6.80 2.29 14.60
CA SER A 332 6.97 1.18 15.55
C SER A 332 7.48 -0.09 14.87
N ALA A 333 7.04 -0.37 13.65
CA ALA A 333 7.48 -1.53 12.89
C ALA A 333 8.94 -1.39 12.43
N VAL A 334 9.36 -0.19 12.02
CA VAL A 334 10.77 0.13 11.76
C VAL A 334 11.60 -0.01 13.05
N SER A 335 11.13 0.50 14.20
CA SER A 335 11.81 0.33 15.49
C SER A 335 11.99 -1.16 15.84
N MET A 336 10.94 -1.97 15.70
CA MET A 336 11.01 -3.41 15.93
C MET A 336 12.10 -4.05 15.06
N GLY A 337 12.12 -3.74 13.76
CA GLY A 337 13.16 -4.22 12.86
C GLY A 337 14.57 -3.84 13.32
N GLN A 338 14.79 -2.60 13.75
CA GLN A 338 16.10 -2.13 14.23
C GLN A 338 16.53 -2.80 15.54
N VAL A 339 15.60 -3.00 16.49
CA VAL A 339 15.87 -3.76 17.72
C VAL A 339 16.25 -5.21 17.38
N LEU A 340 15.52 -5.86 16.48
CA LEU A 340 15.82 -7.23 16.06
C LEU A 340 17.19 -7.37 15.38
N VAL A 341 17.59 -6.37 14.58
CA VAL A 341 18.94 -6.31 13.99
C VAL A 341 20.00 -6.14 15.08
N ALA A 342 19.83 -5.16 15.96
CA ALA A 342 20.82 -4.84 17.00
C ALA A 342 21.03 -5.98 18.01
N THR A 343 19.96 -6.72 18.31
CA THR A 343 20.00 -7.88 19.22
C THR A 343 20.44 -9.17 18.54
N LYS A 344 20.62 -9.18 17.20
CA LYS A 344 20.83 -10.39 16.37
C LYS A 344 19.67 -11.38 16.38
N ALA A 345 18.51 -10.97 16.88
CA ALA A 345 17.29 -11.79 16.85
C ALA A 345 16.79 -12.03 15.41
N LEU A 346 17.07 -11.10 14.50
CA LEU A 346 16.69 -11.23 13.10
C LEU A 346 17.40 -12.40 12.39
N ASP A 347 18.61 -12.77 12.82
CA ASP A 347 19.38 -13.89 12.24
C ASP A 347 18.64 -15.22 12.46
N VAL A 348 18.10 -15.43 13.66
CA VAL A 348 17.31 -16.62 14.02
C VAL A 348 16.04 -16.73 13.16
N LEU A 349 15.36 -15.60 12.92
CA LEU A 349 14.18 -15.56 12.06
C LEU A 349 14.55 -15.85 10.60
N THR A 350 15.71 -15.37 10.15
CA THR A 350 16.18 -15.57 8.78
C THR A 350 16.40 -17.04 8.48
N ASP A 351 17.09 -17.75 9.37
CA ASP A 351 17.35 -19.17 9.23
C ASP A 351 16.03 -19.98 9.26
N ALA A 352 15.08 -19.60 10.11
CA ALA A 352 13.80 -20.30 10.19
C ALA A 352 12.88 -20.04 8.98
N LEU A 353 12.81 -18.80 8.50
CA LEU A 353 11.82 -18.35 7.51
C LEU A 353 12.27 -18.55 6.06
N PHE A 354 13.59 -18.44 5.80
CA PHE A 354 14.14 -18.38 4.44
C PHE A 354 15.23 -19.40 4.13
N ALA A 355 15.74 -20.19 5.08
CA ALA A 355 16.72 -21.23 4.77
C ALA A 355 16.17 -22.26 3.76
N TRP A 356 14.86 -22.54 3.79
CA TRP A 356 14.24 -23.44 2.81
C TRP A 356 14.26 -22.88 1.39
N MET A 357 14.34 -21.55 1.20
CA MET A 357 14.44 -20.91 -0.11
C MET A 357 15.87 -20.98 -0.66
N ALA A 358 16.89 -21.01 0.20
CA ALA A 358 18.29 -20.96 -0.23
C ALA A 358 18.66 -21.99 -1.32
N PRO A 359 18.22 -23.27 -1.26
CA PRO A 359 18.50 -24.25 -2.32
C PRO A 359 17.85 -23.91 -3.67
N PHE A 360 16.80 -23.07 -3.69
CA PHE A 360 16.04 -22.73 -4.89
C PHE A 360 16.41 -21.36 -5.47
N VAL A 361 17.02 -20.48 -4.67
CA VAL A 361 17.55 -19.17 -5.07
C VAL A 361 18.93 -19.34 -5.71
N THR A 362 18.96 -19.95 -6.90
CA THR A 362 20.21 -20.35 -7.59
C THR A 362 20.50 -19.53 -8.84
N ASN A 363 19.46 -19.22 -9.63
CA ASN A 363 19.56 -18.36 -10.80
C ASN A 363 18.41 -17.33 -10.79
N VAL A 364 18.49 -16.31 -11.64
CA VAL A 364 17.52 -15.20 -11.67
C VAL A 364 16.07 -15.68 -11.86
N TYR A 365 15.83 -16.71 -12.68
CA TYR A 365 14.47 -17.22 -12.94
C TYR A 365 13.91 -17.96 -11.73
N SER A 366 14.67 -18.91 -11.18
CA SER A 366 14.24 -19.69 -10.02
C SER A 366 14.09 -18.80 -8.79
N SER A 367 15.02 -17.85 -8.59
CA SER A 367 14.97 -16.87 -7.51
C SER A 367 13.71 -16.01 -7.61
N THR A 368 13.41 -15.47 -8.80
CA THR A 368 12.22 -14.64 -9.02
C THR A 368 10.94 -15.39 -8.69
N LEU A 369 10.81 -16.63 -9.15
CA LEU A 369 9.64 -17.47 -8.87
C LEU A 369 9.48 -17.78 -7.39
N VAL A 370 10.56 -18.22 -6.76
CA VAL A 370 10.55 -18.62 -5.34
C VAL A 370 10.23 -17.41 -4.47
N LEU A 371 10.86 -16.26 -4.72
CA LEU A 371 10.59 -15.01 -3.99
C LEU A 371 9.14 -14.57 -4.17
N TYR A 372 8.64 -14.51 -5.40
CA TYR A 372 7.28 -14.06 -5.69
C TYR A 372 6.21 -14.92 -4.99
N TRP A 373 6.28 -16.25 -5.19
CA TRP A 373 5.29 -17.16 -4.62
C TRP A 373 5.41 -17.30 -3.10
N SER A 374 6.62 -17.18 -2.57
CA SER A 374 6.83 -17.11 -1.12
C SER A 374 6.19 -15.86 -0.55
N ALA A 375 6.48 -14.67 -1.08
CA ALA A 375 5.85 -13.43 -0.64
C ALA A 375 4.32 -13.50 -0.70
N PHE A 376 3.76 -13.99 -1.81
CA PHE A 376 2.32 -14.21 -1.92
C PHE A 376 1.78 -15.15 -0.82
N ALA A 377 2.43 -16.30 -0.61
CA ALA A 377 2.02 -17.26 0.42
C ALA A 377 2.13 -16.69 1.84
N TYR A 378 3.17 -15.90 2.12
CA TYR A 378 3.37 -15.20 3.39
C TYR A 378 2.30 -14.13 3.63
N HIS A 379 1.79 -13.49 2.58
CA HIS A 379 0.76 -12.48 2.73
C HIS A 379 -0.62 -13.05 3.13
N ILE A 380 -0.96 -14.25 2.65
CA ILE A 380 -2.26 -14.89 2.93
C ILE A 380 -2.60 -14.94 4.43
N PRO A 381 -1.75 -15.48 5.33
CA PRO A 381 -2.08 -15.57 6.75
C PRO A 381 -2.04 -14.22 7.48
N LEU A 382 -1.27 -13.24 6.99
CA LEU A 382 -1.12 -11.94 7.65
C LEU A 382 -2.29 -10.99 7.34
N GLY A 383 -2.85 -11.07 6.13
CA GLY A 383 -4.02 -10.29 5.74
C GLY A 383 -3.82 -8.78 5.62
N ASP A 384 -2.62 -8.27 5.94
CA ASP A 384 -2.24 -6.87 5.78
C ASP A 384 -0.85 -6.77 5.15
N GLU A 385 -0.79 -6.16 3.97
CA GLU A 385 0.41 -6.00 3.16
C GLU A 385 1.50 -5.21 3.89
N THR A 386 1.11 -4.18 4.64
CA THR A 386 2.07 -3.31 5.33
C THR A 386 2.76 -4.05 6.47
N SER A 387 1.98 -4.77 7.29
CA SER A 387 2.47 -5.63 8.37
C SER A 387 3.32 -6.79 7.83
N MET A 388 2.92 -7.38 6.71
CA MET A 388 3.69 -8.41 6.04
C MET A 388 5.06 -7.89 5.59
N LEU A 389 5.12 -6.73 4.92
CA LEU A 389 6.39 -6.18 4.46
C LEU A 389 7.26 -5.73 5.63
N ALA A 390 6.67 -5.12 6.65
CA ALA A 390 7.41 -4.68 7.83
C ALA A 390 8.06 -5.85 8.61
N THR A 391 7.44 -7.02 8.59
CA THR A 391 7.94 -8.22 9.29
C THR A 391 8.88 -9.06 8.44
N SER A 392 8.66 -9.14 7.13
CA SER A 392 9.41 -10.05 6.24
C SER A 392 10.58 -9.40 5.52
N VAL A 393 10.48 -8.13 5.11
CA VAL A 393 11.54 -7.47 4.32
C VAL A 393 12.84 -7.34 5.10
N PRO A 394 12.87 -6.93 6.39
CA PRO A 394 14.12 -6.92 7.17
C PRO A 394 14.83 -8.28 7.16
N VAL A 395 14.08 -9.36 7.43
CA VAL A 395 14.60 -10.73 7.43
C VAL A 395 15.15 -11.10 6.05
N LEU A 396 14.43 -10.75 4.99
CA LEU A 396 14.85 -10.99 3.61
C LEU A 396 16.13 -10.21 3.26
N MET A 397 16.29 -8.99 3.77
CA MET A 397 17.51 -8.19 3.53
C MET A 397 18.72 -8.80 4.24
N THR A 398 18.55 -9.35 5.45
CA THR A 398 19.59 -10.13 6.12
C THR A 398 19.96 -11.37 5.32
N PHE A 399 18.96 -12.12 4.83
CA PHE A 399 19.16 -13.25 3.92
C PHE A 399 19.96 -12.84 2.67
N ALA A 400 19.55 -11.76 2.01
CA ALA A 400 20.21 -11.24 0.82
C ALA A 400 21.69 -10.94 1.09
N LYS A 401 22.01 -10.26 2.20
CA LYS A 401 23.38 -9.96 2.60
C LYS A 401 24.20 -11.22 2.90
N ALA A 402 23.64 -12.16 3.66
CA ALA A 402 24.31 -13.41 4.02
C ALA A 402 24.68 -14.24 2.78
N HIS A 403 23.81 -14.23 1.76
CA HIS A 403 23.98 -14.95 0.51
C HIS A 403 24.59 -14.12 -0.63
N ARG A 404 25.00 -12.87 -0.37
CA ARG A 404 25.57 -11.92 -1.36
C ARG A 404 24.69 -11.71 -2.59
N LEU A 405 23.38 -11.67 -2.38
CA LEU A 405 22.37 -11.36 -3.38
C LEU A 405 22.11 -9.85 -3.39
N ASP A 406 21.65 -9.30 -4.52
CA ASP A 406 21.28 -7.88 -4.60
C ASP A 406 20.05 -7.59 -3.72
N PRO A 407 20.19 -6.79 -2.63
CA PRO A 407 19.08 -6.45 -1.76
C PRO A 407 17.96 -5.68 -2.48
N LEU A 408 18.30 -4.86 -3.48
CA LEU A 408 17.32 -4.07 -4.22
C LEU A 408 16.40 -4.98 -5.03
N ALA A 409 16.97 -5.81 -5.91
CA ALA A 409 16.19 -6.74 -6.72
C ALA A 409 15.36 -7.72 -5.86
N LEU A 410 15.95 -8.32 -4.83
CA LEU A 410 15.24 -9.25 -3.93
C LEU A 410 14.06 -8.56 -3.23
N GLY A 411 14.32 -7.40 -2.63
CA GLY A 411 13.32 -6.64 -1.91
C GLY A 411 12.17 -6.20 -2.82
N MET A 412 12.47 -5.79 -4.05
CA MET A 412 11.47 -5.43 -5.03
C MET A 412 10.64 -6.65 -5.48
N VAL A 413 11.26 -7.78 -5.85
CA VAL A 413 10.47 -9.00 -6.20
C VAL A 413 9.55 -9.43 -5.06
N TRP A 414 10.06 -9.40 -3.82
CA TRP A 414 9.27 -9.72 -2.63
C TRP A 414 8.10 -8.76 -2.42
N THR A 415 8.35 -7.46 -2.56
CA THR A 415 7.32 -6.42 -2.44
C THR A 415 6.24 -6.60 -3.51
N PHE A 416 6.64 -6.89 -4.75
CA PHE A 416 5.70 -7.14 -5.84
C PHE A 416 4.86 -8.39 -5.59
N GLY A 417 5.46 -9.48 -5.09
CA GLY A 417 4.76 -10.71 -4.72
C GLY A 417 3.77 -10.54 -3.56
N ALA A 418 4.09 -9.65 -2.61
CA ALA A 418 3.18 -9.31 -1.51
C ALA A 418 1.91 -8.60 -2.02
N GLY A 419 2.01 -7.86 -3.13
CA GLY A 419 0.89 -7.14 -3.73
C GLY A 419 -0.18 -8.04 -4.35
N ALA A 420 0.12 -9.31 -4.66
CA ALA A 420 -0.82 -10.23 -5.30
C ALA A 420 -1.95 -10.67 -4.34
N LYS A 421 -3.20 -10.54 -4.79
CA LYS A 421 -4.39 -10.65 -3.92
C LYS A 421 -5.52 -11.46 -4.56
N ILE A 422 -5.97 -12.49 -3.85
CA ILE A 422 -7.07 -13.38 -4.24
C ILE A 422 -8.26 -13.32 -3.28
N PHE A 423 -8.06 -12.82 -2.05
CA PHE A 423 -9.10 -12.66 -1.05
C PHE A 423 -9.31 -11.18 -0.69
N VAL A 424 -10.56 -10.84 -0.35
CA VAL A 424 -10.96 -9.47 0.00
C VAL A 424 -10.21 -8.92 1.21
N TYR A 425 -9.95 -9.76 2.21
CA TYR A 425 -9.37 -9.32 3.47
C TYR A 425 -7.89 -8.91 3.35
N GLN A 426 -7.19 -9.32 2.29
CA GLN A 426 -5.74 -9.11 2.13
C GLN A 426 -5.33 -7.64 2.00
N SER A 427 -6.27 -6.72 1.78
CA SER A 427 -5.96 -5.30 1.88
C SER A 427 -7.19 -4.45 2.13
N ALA A 428 -7.00 -3.34 2.86
CA ALA A 428 -8.08 -2.42 3.18
C ALA A 428 -8.78 -1.81 1.93
N PRO A 429 -8.08 -1.42 0.83
CA PRO A 429 -8.76 -0.98 -0.40
C PRO A 429 -9.71 -2.05 -0.98
N MET A 430 -9.35 -3.33 -0.88
CA MET A 430 -10.20 -4.43 -1.34
C MET A 430 -11.46 -4.59 -0.49
N VAL A 431 -11.34 -4.48 0.83
CA VAL A 431 -12.48 -4.51 1.75
C VAL A 431 -13.45 -3.35 1.46
N VAL A 432 -12.92 -2.14 1.25
CA VAL A 432 -13.73 -0.96 0.92
C VAL A 432 -14.45 -1.16 -0.40
N GLY A 433 -13.74 -1.57 -1.46
CA GLY A 433 -14.34 -1.90 -2.75
C GLY A 433 -15.46 -2.94 -2.64
N TYR A 434 -15.22 -3.99 -1.86
CA TYR A 434 -16.20 -5.06 -1.60
C TYR A 434 -17.44 -4.58 -0.83
N SER A 435 -17.29 -3.64 0.10
CA SER A 435 -18.40 -3.10 0.90
C SER A 435 -19.49 -2.40 0.08
N TYR A 436 -19.18 -1.99 -1.16
CA TYR A 436 -20.19 -1.47 -2.09
C TYR A 436 -21.12 -2.56 -2.64
N GLY A 437 -20.88 -3.84 -2.37
CA GLY A 437 -21.80 -4.93 -2.69
C GLY A 437 -22.06 -5.11 -4.19
N CYS A 438 -21.12 -4.66 -5.04
CA CYS A 438 -21.24 -4.73 -6.50
C CYS A 438 -20.58 -5.97 -7.11
N PHE A 439 -19.76 -6.71 -6.34
CA PHE A 439 -19.14 -7.97 -6.74
C PHE A 439 -19.04 -8.92 -5.56
N THR A 440 -18.82 -10.21 -5.84
CA THR A 440 -18.74 -11.27 -4.82
C THR A 440 -17.30 -11.70 -4.53
N ALA A 441 -17.07 -12.39 -3.42
CA ALA A 441 -15.75 -12.97 -3.13
C ALA A 441 -15.27 -13.96 -4.23
N ARG A 442 -16.21 -14.63 -4.92
CA ARG A 442 -15.88 -15.51 -6.07
C ARG A 442 -15.36 -14.72 -7.27
N ASP A 443 -15.90 -13.53 -7.49
CA ASP A 443 -15.43 -12.64 -8.55
C ASP A 443 -14.00 -12.18 -8.29
N MET A 444 -13.71 -11.86 -7.02
CA MET A 444 -12.37 -11.51 -6.56
C MET A 444 -11.40 -12.68 -6.76
N LEU A 445 -11.75 -13.88 -6.31
CA LEU A 445 -10.92 -15.06 -6.47
C LEU A 445 -10.61 -15.36 -7.94
N LYS A 446 -11.60 -15.25 -8.84
CA LYS A 446 -11.43 -15.51 -10.28
C LYS A 446 -10.42 -14.55 -10.90
N ILE A 447 -10.64 -13.24 -10.74
CA ILE A 447 -9.75 -12.22 -11.32
C ILE A 447 -8.39 -12.25 -10.64
N GLY A 448 -8.36 -12.30 -9.31
CA GLY A 448 -7.15 -12.32 -8.51
C GLY A 448 -6.26 -13.51 -8.81
N ALA A 449 -6.81 -14.71 -8.93
CA ALA A 449 -6.01 -15.89 -9.27
C ALA A 449 -5.37 -15.76 -10.65
N CYS A 450 -6.12 -15.28 -11.65
CA CYS A 450 -5.59 -15.00 -12.98
C CYS A 450 -4.48 -13.93 -12.94
N LEU A 451 -4.71 -12.81 -12.24
CA LEU A 451 -3.72 -11.74 -12.13
C LEU A 451 -2.47 -12.19 -11.37
N THR A 452 -2.61 -12.97 -10.30
CA THR A 452 -1.48 -13.50 -9.51
C THR A 452 -0.56 -14.37 -10.38
N VAL A 453 -1.13 -15.22 -11.25
CA VAL A 453 -0.35 -16.04 -12.17
C VAL A 453 0.29 -15.18 -13.25
N VAL A 454 -0.47 -14.24 -13.83
CA VAL A 454 0.03 -13.33 -14.88
C VAL A 454 1.19 -12.47 -14.35
N GLU A 455 1.06 -11.91 -13.16
CA GLU A 455 2.10 -11.13 -12.48
C GLU A 455 3.36 -11.97 -12.25
N SER A 456 3.23 -13.23 -11.82
CA SER A 456 4.36 -14.15 -11.72
C SER A 456 5.08 -14.32 -13.06
N LEU A 457 4.32 -14.56 -14.14
CA LEU A 457 4.88 -14.74 -15.50
C LEU A 457 5.55 -13.47 -16.03
N ILE A 458 4.96 -12.30 -15.76
CA ILE A 458 5.53 -11.01 -16.09
C ILE A 458 6.88 -10.84 -15.38
N MET A 459 6.95 -11.13 -14.09
CA MET A 459 8.19 -11.01 -13.31
C MET A 459 9.31 -11.92 -13.81
N ILE A 460 8.98 -13.15 -14.23
CA ILE A 460 9.94 -14.09 -14.87
C ILE A 460 10.59 -13.49 -16.12
N VAL A 461 9.93 -12.57 -16.81
CA VAL A 461 10.47 -11.89 -17.99
C VAL A 461 11.14 -10.57 -17.60
N ILE A 462 10.47 -9.75 -16.80
CA ILE A 462 10.93 -8.39 -16.52
C ILE A 462 12.20 -8.36 -15.66
N VAL A 463 12.30 -9.22 -14.64
CA VAL A 463 13.46 -9.26 -13.74
C VAL A 463 14.76 -9.65 -14.46
N PRO A 464 14.83 -10.72 -15.27
CA PRO A 464 16.08 -11.06 -15.95
C PRO A 464 16.42 -10.20 -17.17
N PHE A 465 15.42 -9.60 -17.84
CA PHE A 465 15.65 -8.92 -19.12
C PHE A 465 15.60 -7.40 -19.05
N TYR A 466 14.65 -6.82 -18.30
CA TYR A 466 14.45 -5.36 -18.27
C TYR A 466 15.19 -4.70 -17.12
N TRP A 467 15.16 -5.29 -15.93
CA TRP A 467 15.82 -4.73 -14.74
C TRP A 467 17.32 -4.48 -14.94
N PRO A 468 18.10 -5.40 -15.56
CA PRO A 468 19.51 -5.14 -15.85
C PRO A 468 19.74 -3.95 -16.79
N LEU A 469 18.81 -3.67 -17.71
CA LEU A 469 18.92 -2.53 -18.65
C LEU A 469 18.76 -1.19 -17.94
N ILE A 470 18.05 -1.16 -16.81
CA ILE A 470 17.91 0.00 -15.93
C ILE A 470 18.83 -0.09 -14.70
N GLY A 471 19.80 -1.01 -14.74
CA GLY A 471 20.89 -1.17 -13.79
C GLY A 471 20.56 -1.95 -12.51
N ILE A 472 19.36 -2.54 -12.38
CA ILE A 472 18.93 -3.41 -11.26
C ILE A 472 19.39 -4.84 -11.50
#